data_AF-A0A2S2PB52-F1
#
_entry.id   AF-A0A2S2PB52-F1
#
_cell.length_a   1.000
_cell.length_b   1.000
_cell.length_c   1.000
_cell.angle_alpha   90.00
_cell.angle_beta   90.00
_cell.angle_gamma   90.00
#
_symmetry.space_group_name_H-M   'P 1'
#
loop_
_entity.id
_entity.type
_entity.pdbx_description
1 polymer ?
#
loop_
_entity_poly.entity_id
_entity_poly.type
_entity_poly.pdbx_seq_one_letter_code
_entity_poly.pdbx_strand_id
1 'polypeptide(L)'
;MSSLNHVQRVRLLYKTILRLHRGLPNELQELGQTYVRDEFRRHKNCNPKEASIFMLEWSKYTLTLSEQLLKNAKSDIGFGKNIDTQDGVLDSFTDDQIVQLYNLFKETTGNQDETIESELSK
;
A
#
# COMPACT_ATOMS: atom_id res chain seq x y z
N MET A 1 1.05 30.21 15.20
CA MET A 1 0.32 29.47 14.14
C MET A 1 -0.61 28.47 14.83
N SER A 2 -1.91 28.47 14.54
CA SER A 2 -2.86 27.53 15.15
C SER A 2 -2.58 26.11 14.65
N SER A 3 -2.46 25.15 15.57
CA SER A 3 -2.29 23.74 15.23
C SER A 3 -3.60 23.18 14.63
N LEU A 4 -3.49 22.45 13.53
CA LEU A 4 -4.65 21.79 12.93
C LEU A 4 -5.23 20.75 13.90
N ASN A 5 -6.55 20.75 14.04
CA ASN A 5 -7.22 19.70 14.80
C ASN A 5 -7.13 18.34 14.06
N HIS A 6 -7.41 17.25 14.78
CA HIS A 6 -7.28 15.90 14.23
C HIS A 6 -8.09 15.71 12.93
N VAL A 7 -9.35 16.16 12.91
CA VAL A 7 -10.24 16.03 11.74
C VAL A 7 -9.69 16.78 10.52
N GLN A 8 -9.12 17.97 10.72
CA GLN A 8 -8.47 18.75 9.66
C GLN A 8 -7.24 18.02 9.13
N ARG A 9 -6.41 17.43 10.00
CA ARG A 9 -5.23 16.63 9.61
C ARG A 9 -5.62 15.40 8.79
N VAL A 10 -6.65 14.66 9.22
CA VAL A 10 -7.19 13.49 8.49
C VAL A 10 -7.69 13.91 7.10
N ARG A 11 -8.50 14.97 7.02
CA ARG A 11 -9.02 15.49 5.72
C ARG A 11 -7.90 15.96 4.80
N LEU A 12 -6.88 16.61 5.36
CA LEU A 12 -5.72 17.06 4.59
C LEU A 12 -4.99 15.85 4.00
N LEU A 13 -4.66 14.85 4.81
CA LEU A 13 -3.98 13.62 4.38
C LEU A 13 -4.76 12.92 3.27
N TYR A 14 -6.05 12.67 3.49
CA TYR A 14 -6.94 12.05 2.51
C TYR A 14 -6.94 12.79 1.16
N LYS A 15 -7.09 14.12 1.19
CA LYS A 15 -7.07 14.94 -0.04
C LYS A 15 -5.69 14.95 -0.71
N THR A 16 -4.61 14.94 0.05
CA THR A 16 -3.25 14.89 -0.49
C THR A 16 -3.01 13.59 -1.22
N ILE A 17 -3.39 12.45 -0.64
CA ILE A 17 -3.27 11.12 -1.28
C ILE A 17 -4.04 11.10 -2.62
N LEU A 18 -5.31 11.53 -2.62
CA LEU A 18 -6.11 11.56 -3.84
C LEU A 18 -5.55 12.50 -4.92
N ARG A 19 -4.82 13.54 -4.54
CA ARG A 19 -4.12 14.41 -5.51
C ARG A 19 -2.89 13.71 -6.09
N LEU A 20 -2.11 13.03 -5.27
CA LEU A 20 -0.94 12.27 -5.73
C LEU A 20 -1.35 11.13 -6.66
N HIS A 21 -2.47 10.46 -6.40
CA HIS A 21 -3.01 9.41 -7.27
C HIS A 21 -3.29 9.87 -8.70
N ARG A 22 -3.50 11.16 -8.95
CA ARG A 22 -3.67 11.70 -10.32
C ARG A 22 -2.40 11.67 -11.16
N GLY A 23 -1.24 11.46 -10.53
CA GLY A 23 0.03 11.26 -11.21
C GLY A 23 0.35 9.79 -11.50
N LEU A 24 -0.51 8.86 -11.09
CA LEU A 24 -0.34 7.43 -11.37
C LEU A 24 -0.91 7.06 -12.74
N PRO A 25 -0.43 5.96 -13.36
CA PRO A 25 -1.12 5.30 -14.47
C PRO A 25 -2.58 4.99 -14.12
N ASN A 26 -3.46 4.98 -15.13
CA ASN A 26 -4.90 4.90 -14.95
C ASN A 26 -5.33 3.70 -14.07
N GLU A 27 -4.75 2.53 -14.32
CA GLU A 27 -5.09 1.29 -13.62
C GLU A 27 -4.73 1.38 -12.13
N LEU A 28 -3.52 1.89 -11.83
CA LEU A 28 -3.06 2.10 -10.45
C LEU A 28 -3.85 3.21 -9.74
N GLN A 29 -4.21 4.26 -10.47
CA GLN A 29 -5.01 5.35 -9.96
C GLN A 29 -6.42 4.87 -9.55
N GLU A 30 -7.10 4.09 -10.38
CA GLU A 30 -8.46 3.61 -10.09
C GLU A 30 -8.49 2.66 -8.90
N LEU A 31 -7.57 1.69 -8.89
CA LEU A 31 -7.40 0.74 -7.79
C LEU A 31 -7.08 1.48 -6.49
N GLY A 32 -6.08 2.37 -6.52
CA GLY A 32 -5.62 3.13 -5.36
C GLY A 32 -6.70 4.03 -4.79
N GLN A 33 -7.44 4.77 -5.63
CA GLN A 33 -8.49 5.66 -5.15
C GLN A 33 -9.62 4.90 -4.45
N THR A 34 -10.01 3.73 -4.98
CA THR A 34 -11.05 2.90 -4.37
C THR A 34 -10.59 2.39 -3.02
N TYR A 35 -9.36 1.87 -2.95
CA TYR A 35 -8.76 1.39 -1.71
C TYR A 35 -8.66 2.48 -0.64
N VAL A 36 -8.17 3.67 -0.99
CA VAL A 36 -8.07 4.82 -0.05
C VAL A 36 -9.43 5.21 0.52
N ARG A 37 -10.47 5.27 -0.32
CA ARG A 37 -11.83 5.61 0.13
C ARG A 37 -12.33 4.61 1.16
N ASP A 38 -12.12 3.32 0.90
CA ASP A 38 -12.61 2.26 1.76
C ASP A 38 -11.82 2.19 3.06
N GLU A 39 -10.50 2.34 3.03
CA GLU A 39 -9.66 2.31 4.22
C GLU A 39 -9.95 3.48 5.18
N PHE A 40 -10.07 4.70 4.67
CA PHE A 40 -10.45 5.85 5.49
C PHE A 40 -11.88 5.72 6.05
N ARG A 41 -12.79 5.06 5.32
CA ARG A 41 -14.14 4.77 5.81
C ARG A 41 -14.11 3.74 6.94
N ARG A 42 -13.36 2.64 6.77
CA ARG A 42 -13.18 1.58 7.79
C ARG A 42 -12.56 2.13 9.07
N HIS A 43 -11.64 3.07 8.97
CA HIS A 43 -10.94 3.67 10.12
C HIS A 43 -11.65 4.88 10.74
N LYS A 44 -12.87 5.23 10.31
CA LYS A 44 -13.58 6.42 10.83
C LYS A 44 -13.87 6.36 12.34
N ASN A 45 -14.09 5.16 12.87
CA ASN A 45 -14.47 4.93 14.27
C ASN A 45 -13.41 4.13 15.06
N CYS A 46 -12.17 4.07 14.57
CA CYS A 46 -11.08 3.37 15.26
C CYS A 46 -10.71 4.07 16.57
N ASN A 47 -10.03 3.34 17.46
CA ASN A 47 -9.59 3.93 18.72
C ASN A 47 -8.42 4.92 18.50
N PRO A 48 -8.11 5.81 19.47
CA PRO A 48 -7.06 6.82 19.28
C PRO A 48 -5.67 6.26 18.97
N LYS A 49 -5.34 5.06 19.49
CA LYS A 49 -4.05 4.41 19.24
C LYS A 49 -3.97 3.94 17.79
N GLU A 50 -5.00 3.24 17.30
CA GLU A 50 -5.13 2.84 15.90
C GLU A 50 -5.13 4.05 14.97
N ALA A 51 -5.86 5.11 15.30
CA ALA A 51 -5.89 6.35 14.52
C ALA A 51 -4.49 6.97 14.40
N SER A 52 -3.68 6.91 15.47
CA SER A 52 -2.32 7.44 15.45
C SER A 52 -1.40 6.65 14.52
N ILE A 53 -1.48 5.31 14.57
CA ILE A 53 -0.72 4.40 13.72
C ILE A 53 -1.16 4.57 12.26
N PHE A 54 -2.47 4.58 12.01
CA PHE A 54 -3.06 4.82 10.70
C PHE A 54 -2.53 6.12 10.09
N MET A 55 -2.61 7.24 10.84
CA MET A 55 -2.13 8.54 10.36
C MET A 55 -0.63 8.52 10.06
N LEU A 56 0.19 7.81 10.85
CA LEU A 56 1.62 7.68 10.62
C LEU A 56 1.91 6.91 9.32
N GLU A 57 1.34 5.72 9.17
CA GLU A 57 1.60 4.84 8.03
C GLU A 57 1.10 5.45 6.71
N TRP A 58 -0.09 6.06 6.72
CA TRP A 58 -0.62 6.75 5.53
C TRP A 58 0.18 8.02 5.19
N SER A 59 0.82 8.66 6.17
CA SER A 59 1.73 9.77 5.92
C SER A 59 3.05 9.29 5.31
N LYS A 60 3.59 8.15 5.76
CA LYS A 60 4.76 7.50 5.13
C LYS A 60 4.45 7.10 3.69
N TYR A 61 3.31 6.44 3.46
CA TYR A 61 2.84 6.10 2.10
C TYR A 61 2.78 7.35 1.20
N THR A 62 2.22 8.45 1.70
CA THR A 62 2.14 9.72 0.97
C THR A 62 3.53 10.24 0.59
N LEU A 63 4.50 10.18 1.51
CA LEU A 63 5.88 10.58 1.26
C LEU A 63 6.52 9.70 0.18
N THR A 64 6.47 8.38 0.33
CA THR A 64 7.01 7.41 -0.63
C THR A 64 6.40 7.61 -2.03
N LEU A 65 5.08 7.77 -2.11
CA LEU A 65 4.39 8.00 -3.37
C LEU A 65 4.83 9.32 -4.02
N SER A 66 4.97 10.40 -3.24
CA SER A 66 5.44 11.68 -3.76
C SER A 66 6.87 11.60 -4.34
N GLU A 67 7.76 10.87 -3.67
CA GLU A 67 9.13 10.64 -4.14
C GLU A 67 9.15 9.81 -5.43
N GLN A 68 8.33 8.75 -5.49
CA GLN A 68 8.22 7.91 -6.69
C GLN A 68 7.67 8.69 -7.88
N LEU A 69 6.66 9.54 -7.67
CA LEU A 69 6.13 10.42 -8.73
C LEU A 69 7.19 11.39 -9.25
N LEU A 70 7.98 11.99 -8.36
CA LEU A 70 9.07 12.90 -8.74
C LEU A 70 10.18 12.18 -9.51
N LYS A 71 10.52 10.95 -9.14
CA LYS A 71 11.49 10.11 -9.86
C LYS A 71 10.96 9.72 -11.24
N ASN A 72 9.70 9.29 -11.32
CA ASN A 72 9.07 8.89 -12.57
C ASN A 72 8.86 10.05 -13.55
N ALA A 73 8.76 11.29 -13.06
CA ALA A 73 8.76 12.47 -13.93
C ALA A 73 10.08 12.68 -14.70
N LYS A 74 11.19 12.11 -14.23
CA LYS A 74 12.52 12.24 -14.85
C LYS A 74 12.99 10.99 -15.60
N SER A 75 12.48 9.84 -15.21
CA SER A 75 12.91 8.52 -15.69
C SER A 75 11.84 7.51 -15.36
N ASP A 76 11.36 6.75 -16.35
CA ASP A 76 10.31 5.73 -16.18
C ASP A 76 10.87 4.52 -15.41
N ILE A 77 10.87 4.60 -14.08
CA ILE A 77 11.43 3.61 -13.14
C ILE A 77 10.33 2.66 -12.65
N GLY A 78 9.05 3.03 -12.82
CA GLY A 78 7.91 2.32 -12.28
C GLY A 78 7.60 2.68 -10.83
N PHE A 79 6.56 2.04 -10.28
CA PHE A 79 6.05 2.29 -8.93
C PHE A 79 6.28 1.07 -8.02
N GLY A 80 6.38 1.33 -6.71
CA GLY A 80 6.61 0.28 -5.71
C GLY A 80 8.09 0.11 -5.31
N LYS A 81 8.34 -0.82 -4.39
CA LYS A 81 9.65 -1.27 -3.93
C LYS A 81 9.60 -2.80 -3.88
N ASN A 82 10.70 -3.46 -4.24
CA ASN A 82 10.84 -4.88 -3.97
C ASN A 82 10.76 -5.14 -2.47
N ILE A 83 10.06 -6.20 -2.08
CA ILE A 83 10.04 -6.67 -0.69
C ILE A 83 11.41 -7.27 -0.42
N ASP A 84 12.22 -6.58 0.39
CA ASP A 84 13.53 -7.06 0.76
C ASP A 84 13.39 -8.14 1.82
N THR A 85 13.99 -9.30 1.58
CA THR A 85 14.05 -10.41 2.54
C THR A 85 14.84 -10.04 3.79
N GLN A 86 15.71 -9.02 3.72
CA GLN A 86 16.55 -8.56 4.84
C GLN A 86 15.81 -7.60 5.79
N ASP A 87 14.75 -6.96 5.31
CA ASP A 87 13.96 -6.00 6.12
C ASP A 87 12.99 -6.72 7.10
N GLY A 88 12.96 -8.07 7.11
CA GLY A 88 12.10 -8.88 7.99
C GLY A 88 10.60 -8.70 7.76
N VAL A 89 10.21 -8.05 6.66
CA VAL A 89 8.80 -7.74 6.36
C VAL A 89 7.98 -9.02 6.23
N LEU A 90 8.53 -10.05 5.58
CA LEU A 90 7.85 -11.34 5.41
C LEU A 90 7.60 -12.05 6.74
N ASP A 91 8.45 -11.85 7.75
CA ASP A 91 8.28 -12.45 9.08
C ASP A 91 7.07 -11.87 9.83
N SER A 92 6.55 -10.72 9.39
CA SER A 92 5.36 -10.09 9.97
C SER A 92 4.04 -10.59 9.39
N PHE A 93 4.09 -11.45 8.36
CA PHE A 93 2.92 -11.97 7.67
C PHE A 93 2.50 -13.30 8.29
N THR A 94 1.20 -13.55 8.29
CA THR A 94 0.66 -14.88 8.60
C THR A 94 0.93 -15.86 7.46
N ASP A 95 0.92 -17.16 7.76
CA ASP A 95 1.13 -18.23 6.76
C ASP A 95 0.17 -18.08 5.57
N ASP A 96 -1.11 -17.78 5.83
CA ASP A 96 -2.11 -17.56 4.77
C ASP A 96 -1.76 -16.35 3.88
N GLN A 97 -1.24 -15.27 4.46
CA GLN A 97 -0.82 -14.09 3.71
C GLN A 97 0.43 -14.35 2.86
N ILE A 98 1.35 -15.17 3.36
CA ILE A 98 2.51 -15.63 2.59
C ILE A 98 2.06 -16.47 1.40
N VAL A 99 1.13 -17.41 1.60
CA VAL A 99 0.55 -18.23 0.52
C VAL A 99 -0.13 -17.34 -0.52
N GLN A 100 -0.92 -16.35 -0.10
CA GLN A 100 -1.56 -15.40 -1.02
C GLN A 100 -0.54 -14.61 -1.84
N LEU A 101 0.53 -14.12 -1.21
CA LEU A 101 1.59 -13.39 -1.89
C LEU A 101 2.32 -14.29 -2.91
N TYR A 102 2.58 -15.54 -2.56
CA TYR A 102 3.18 -16.52 -3.47
C TYR A 102 2.28 -16.83 -4.67
N ASN A 103 0.98 -17.03 -4.44
CA ASN A 103 0.01 -17.25 -5.52
C ASN A 103 -0.05 -16.05 -6.48
N LEU A 104 -0.03 -14.82 -5.95
CA LEU A 104 0.04 -13.60 -6.75
C LEU A 104 1.34 -13.54 -7.58
N PHE A 105 2.47 -13.94 -7.00
CA PHE A 105 3.74 -14.02 -7.73
C PHE A 105 3.69 -15.02 -8.89
N LYS A 106 3.13 -16.23 -8.67
CA LYS A 106 2.95 -17.23 -9.74
C LYS A 106 2.10 -16.68 -10.88
N GLU A 107 0.97 -16.06 -10.56
CA GLU A 107 0.03 -15.54 -11.56
C GLU A 107 0.65 -14.42 -12.40
N THR A 108 1.45 -13.55 -11.78
CA THR A 108 2.07 -12.40 -12.46
C THR A 108 3.32 -12.77 -13.27
N THR A 109 4.00 -13.87 -12.95
CA THR A 109 5.21 -14.33 -13.64
C THR A 109 4.97 -15.44 -14.66
N GLY A 110 3.79 -16.07 -14.64
CA GLY A 110 3.48 -17.21 -15.49
C GLY A 110 4.23 -18.50 -15.11
N ASN A 111 4.93 -18.51 -13.97
CA ASN A 111 5.58 -19.70 -13.45
C ASN A 111 4.53 -20.64 -12.82
N GLN A 112 4.00 -21.54 -13.64
CA GLN A 112 3.29 -22.72 -13.16
C GLN A 112 4.29 -23.74 -12.60
N ASP A 113 4.91 -23.44 -11.47
CA ASP A 113 5.62 -24.49 -10.73
C ASP A 113 4.58 -25.48 -10.19
N GLU A 114 4.39 -26.60 -10.90
CA GLU A 114 3.54 -27.75 -10.55
C GLU A 114 4.00 -28.47 -9.26
N THR A 115 5.22 -28.19 -8.78
CA THR A 115 5.87 -28.92 -7.68
C THR A 115 5.16 -28.75 -6.33
N ILE A 116 4.61 -27.57 -6.03
CA ILE A 116 4.07 -27.25 -4.69
C ILE A 116 2.62 -27.74 -4.51
N GLU A 117 1.81 -27.82 -5.58
CA GLU A 117 0.44 -28.34 -5.48
C GLU A 117 0.40 -29.80 -5.00
N SER A 118 1.47 -30.55 -5.26
CA SER A 118 1.62 -31.94 -4.80
C SER A 118 1.92 -32.08 -3.29
N GLU A 119 2.42 -31.03 -2.64
CA GLU A 119 2.77 -31.03 -1.22
C GLU A 119 1.66 -30.46 -0.32
N LEU A 120 0.85 -29.51 -0.79
CA LEU A 120 -0.33 -29.01 -0.06
C LEU A 120 -1.57 -29.90 -0.20
N SER A 121 -1.58 -30.85 -1.13
CA SER A 121 -2.68 -31.81 -1.33
C SER A 121 -2.50 -33.13 -0.54
N LYS A 122 -1.48 -33.24 0.32
CA LYS A 122 -1.29 -34.37 1.24
C LYS A 122 -1.60 -33.97 2.68
#